data_AF-A0A1Z4NDC2-F1
#
_entry.id   AF-A0A1Z4NDC2-F1
#
_cell.length_a   1.000
_cell.length_b   1.000
_cell.length_c   1.000
_cell.angle_alpha   90.00
_cell.angle_beta   90.00
_cell.angle_gamma   90.00
#
_symmetry.space_group_name_H-M   'P 1'
#
loop_
_entity.id
_entity.type
_entity.pdbx_description
1 polymer ?
#
loop_
_entity_poly.entity_id
_entity_poly.type
_entity_poly.pdbx_seq_one_letter_code
_entity_poly.pdbx_strand_id
1 'polypeptide(L)' 'MTDNTTRKGFWQAIIEIPQKVINFISGGVKRIFTPADDNYPEVGPQPFEGEPAEKKNY' A
#
# COMPACT_ATOMS: atom_id res chain seq x y z
N MET A 1 6.57 -9.41 -49.60
CA MET A 1 7.06 -8.49 -48.54
C MET A 1 5.94 -8.25 -47.53
N THR A 2 5.75 -9.13 -46.54
CA THR A 2 4.65 -8.99 -45.55
C THR A 2 4.91 -9.67 -44.19
N ASP A 3 6.09 -10.24 -43.96
CA ASP A 3 6.34 -11.01 -42.72
C ASP A 3 6.76 -10.15 -41.52
N ASN A 4 7.36 -8.98 -41.77
CA ASN A 4 7.95 -8.16 -40.70
C ASN A 4 6.93 -7.31 -39.93
N THR A 5 5.84 -6.87 -40.56
CA THR A 5 4.79 -6.04 -39.95
C THR A 5 3.92 -6.85 -39.00
N THR A 6 3.49 -8.05 -39.42
CA THR A 6 2.66 -8.95 -38.62
C THR A 6 3.39 -9.42 -37.36
N ARG A 7 4.68 -9.77 -37.49
CA ARG A 7 5.52 -10.16 -36.35
C ARG A 7 5.75 -8.99 -35.39
N LYS A 8 6.02 -7.78 -35.90
CA LYS A 8 6.22 -6.59 -35.06
C LYS A 8 4.95 -6.22 -34.28
N GLY A 9 3.77 -6.26 -34.90
CA GLY A 9 2.50 -5.98 -34.21
C GLY A 9 2.21 -6.94 -33.06
N PHE A 10 2.51 -8.22 -33.25
CA PHE A 10 2.36 -9.24 -32.20
C PHE A 10 3.32 -9.01 -31.01
N TRP A 11 4.59 -8.70 -31.27
CA TRP A 11 5.56 -8.38 -30.20
C TRP A 11 5.21 -7.09 -29.45
N GLN A 12 4.67 -6.07 -30.13
CA GLN A 12 4.21 -4.84 -29.49
C GLN A 12 3.02 -5.12 -28.56
N ALA A 13 2.03 -5.91 -29.00
CA ALA A 13 0.89 -6.29 -28.18
C ALA A 13 1.31 -7.06 -26.91
N ILE A 14 2.33 -7.93 -27.00
CA ILE A 14 2.88 -8.66 -25.86
C ILE A 14 3.53 -7.73 -24.82
N ILE A 15 4.16 -6.63 -25.25
CA ILE A 15 4.82 -5.68 -24.35
C ILE A 15 3.82 -4.69 -23.75
N GLU A 16 2.82 -4.25 -24.52
CA GLU A 16 1.86 -3.24 -24.08
C GLU A 16 0.93 -3.73 -22.96
N ILE A 17 0.51 -5.00 -23.01
CA ILE A 17 -0.45 -5.56 -22.05
C ILE A 17 0.13 -5.58 -20.62
N PRO A 18 1.32 -6.15 -20.37
CA PRO A 18 1.96 -6.12 -19.05
C PRO A 18 2.20 -4.70 -18.53
N GLN A 19 2.59 -3.76 -19.41
CA GLN A 19 2.88 -2.39 -19.02
C GLN A 19 1.63 -1.68 -18.48
N LYS A 20 0.48 -1.88 -19.12
CA LYS A 20 -0.82 -1.33 -18.67
C LYS A 20 -1.24 -1.92 -17.33
N VAL A 21 -1.03 -3.22 -17.13
CA VAL A 21 -1.36 -3.92 -15.86
C VAL A 21 -0.48 -3.43 -14.72
N ILE A 22 0.84 -3.32 -14.94
CA ILE A 22 1.78 -2.80 -13.93
C ILE A 22 1.40 -1.37 -13.56
N ASN A 23 1.12 -0.51 -14.52
CA ASN A 23 0.72 0.87 -14.26
C ASN A 23 -0.57 0.93 -13.42
N PHE A 24 -1.58 0.10 -13.74
CA PHE A 24 -2.84 0.04 -13.00
C PHE A 24 -2.65 -0.41 -11.54
N ILE A 25 -1.85 -1.46 -11.30
CA ILE A 25 -1.67 -2.04 -9.96
C ILE A 25 -0.67 -1.23 -9.12
N SER A 26 0.31 -0.59 -9.76
CA SER A 26 1.39 0.13 -9.08
C SER A 26 0.90 1.27 -8.18
N GLY A 27 -0.19 1.95 -8.55
CA GLY A 27 -0.78 3.01 -7.73
C GLY A 27 -1.37 2.48 -6.42
N GLY A 28 -2.08 1.36 -6.48
CA GLY A 28 -2.65 0.69 -5.30
C GLY A 28 -1.58 0.10 -4.39
N VAL A 29 -0.58 -0.57 -4.98
CA VAL A 29 0.56 -1.13 -4.24
C VAL A 29 1.33 -0.04 -3.51
N LYS A 30 1.63 1.08 -4.17
CA LYS A 30 2.25 2.23 -3.50
C LYS A 30 1.38 2.69 -2.34
N ARG A 31 0.07 2.87 -2.53
CA ARG A 31 -0.81 3.36 -1.45
C ARG A 31 -0.91 2.41 -0.25
N ILE A 32 -0.92 1.10 -0.46
CA ILE A 32 -1.09 0.10 0.62
C ILE A 32 0.24 -0.18 1.33
N PHE A 33 1.33 -0.24 0.57
CA PHE A 33 2.63 -0.70 1.06
C PHE A 33 3.68 0.41 1.18
N THR A 34 3.34 1.69 0.91
CA THR A 34 4.22 2.79 1.34
C THR A 34 4.34 2.75 2.85
N PRO A 35 5.55 2.98 3.40
CA PRO A 35 5.70 3.21 4.83
C PRO A 35 4.68 4.25 5.26
N ALA A 36 3.82 3.88 6.21
CA ALA A 36 3.00 4.87 6.88
C ALA A 36 3.96 5.82 7.58
N ASP A 37 3.77 7.12 7.41
CA ASP A 37 4.36 8.14 8.28
C ASP A 37 3.64 8.07 9.63
N ASP A 38 3.67 6.88 10.24
CA ASP A 38 3.06 6.60 11.51
C ASP A 38 4.02 7.13 12.56
N ASN A 39 3.89 8.44 12.81
CA ASN A 39 4.53 9.10 13.93
C ASN A 39 3.78 8.71 15.22
N TYR A 40 3.69 7.41 15.47
CA TYR A 40 3.09 6.88 16.67
C TYR A 40 4.04 7.21 17.82
N PRO A 41 3.59 7.99 18.82
CA PRO A 41 4.45 8.34 19.93
C PRO A 41 4.88 7.06 20.65
N GLU A 42 6.15 6.97 21.04
CA GLU A 42 6.69 5.82 21.80
C GLU A 42 5.89 5.52 23.08
N VAL A 43 5.17 6.55 23.57
CA VAL A 43 4.16 6.46 24.61
C VAL A 43 2.93 7.29 24.22
N GLY A 44 1.79 6.64 23.99
CA GLY A 44 0.51 7.33 24.03
C GLY A 44 0.17 7.67 25.49
N PRO A 45 -0.53 8.79 25.78
CA PRO A 45 -1.09 8.97 27.12
C PRO A 45 -2.03 7.80 27.39
N GLN A 46 -1.69 6.95 28.36
CA GLN A 46 -2.58 5.88 28.78
C GLN A 46 -3.85 6.54 29.32
N PRO A 47 -5.05 6.23 28.79
CA PRO A 47 -6.29 6.90 29.19
C PRO A 47 -6.77 6.52 30.60
N PHE A 48 -5.93 5.92 31.44
CA PHE A 48 -6.27 5.49 32.79
C PHE A 48 -5.20 5.88 33.82
N GLU A 49 -4.85 7.16 33.88
CA GLU A 49 -4.37 7.77 35.14
C GLU A 49 -5.56 8.21 36.02
N GLY A 50 -6.64 7.41 36.04
CA GLY A 50 -7.73 7.64 36.98
C GLY A 50 -7.23 7.38 38.39
N GLU A 51 -7.51 8.29 39.33
CA GLU A 51 -7.15 8.11 40.74
C GLU A 51 -7.64 6.73 41.22
N PRO A 52 -6.80 5.97 41.95
CA PRO A 52 -7.21 4.68 42.47
C PRO A 52 -8.45 4.86 43.33
N ALA A 53 -9.46 4.01 43.13
CA ALA A 53 -10.70 4.09 43.89
C ALA A 53 -10.41 4.05 45.40
N GLU A 54 -10.95 5.03 46.14
CA GLU A 54 -10.76 5.11 47.59
C GLU A 54 -11.10 3.76 48.25
N LYS A 55 -10.15 3.21 49.01
CA LYS A 55 -10.40 2.02 49.82
C LYS A 55 -11.45 2.37 50.88
N LYS A 56 -12.67 1.84 50.71
CA LYS A 56 -13.64 1.75 51.80
C LYS A 56 -13.13 0.71 52.80
N ASN A 57 -12.63 1.19 53.93
CA ASN A 57 -12.38 0.34 55.09
C ASN A 57 -13.75 -0.07 55.66
N TYR A 58 -14.05 -1.37 55.59
CA TYR A 58 -15.19 -1.99 56.29
C TYR A 58 -14.77 -2.41 57.69
#